data_AF-A0A6B1BNK9-F1
#
_entry.id   AF-A0A6B1BNK9-F1
#
_cell.length_a   1.000
_cell.length_b   1.000
_cell.length_c   1.000
_cell.angle_alpha   90.00
_cell.angle_beta   90.00
_cell.angle_gamma   90.00
#
_symmetry.space_group_name_H-M   'P 1'
#
loop_
_entity.id
_entity.type
_entity.pdbx_description
1 polymer ?
#
loop_
_entity_poly.entity_id
_entity_poly.type
_entity_poly.pdbx_seq_one_letter_code
_entity_poly.pdbx_strand_id
1 'polypeptide(L)' 'MFGVPCPECGKGTIEPVRFQNYKTKVKAYPFVVPEAIVGVCDTCNARAFDPRETKRWRDLFYQCKDGC' A
#
# COMPACT_ATOMS: atom_id res chain seq x y z
N MET A 1 9.56 0.35 -3.81
CA MET A 1 10.63 -0.66 -3.68
C MET A 1 10.67 -1.08 -2.22
N PHE A 2 10.81 -2.37 -1.95
CA PHE A 2 11.01 -2.90 -0.59
C PHE A 2 12.51 -3.24 -0.41
N GLY A 3 12.98 -3.33 0.82
CA GLY A 3 14.40 -3.57 1.12
C GLY A 3 15.29 -2.34 0.92
N VAL A 4 14.71 -1.13 0.94
CA VAL A 4 15.44 0.14 0.88
C VAL A 4 15.48 0.82 2.25
N PRO A 5 16.50 1.63 2.56
CA PRO A 5 16.54 2.42 3.79
C PRO A 5 15.29 3.29 3.91
N CYS A 6 14.75 3.39 5.12
CA CYS A 6 13.59 4.22 5.39
C CYS A 6 13.93 5.70 5.15
N PRO A 7 13.23 6.40 4.23
CA PRO A 7 13.51 7.81 3.95
C PRO A 7 13.15 8.74 5.12
N GLU A 8 12.27 8.31 6.03
CA GLU A 8 11.82 9.11 7.16
C GLU A 8 12.84 9.11 8.32
N CYS A 9 13.30 7.93 8.73
CA CYS A 9 14.18 7.81 9.89
C CYS A 9 15.65 7.54 9.55
N GLY A 10 15.94 7.06 8.33
CA GLY A 10 17.30 6.70 7.88
C GLY A 10 17.95 5.53 8.62
N LYS A 11 17.27 4.92 9.60
CA LYS A 11 17.83 3.90 10.52
C LYS A 11 17.29 2.49 10.30
N GLY A 12 16.05 2.38 9.81
CA GLY A 12 15.40 1.10 9.51
C GLY A 12 15.28 0.85 8.01
N THR A 13 14.71 -0.30 7.67
CA THR A 13 14.48 -0.76 6.30
C THR A 13 12.98 -0.86 6.03
N ILE A 14 12.56 -0.52 4.80
CA ILE A 14 11.17 -0.67 4.37
C ILE A 14 10.90 -2.13 3.99
N GLU A 15 10.21 -2.85 4.86
CA GLU A 15 9.83 -4.25 4.65
C GLU A 15 8.39 -4.37 4.13
N PRO A 16 8.09 -5.34 3.23
CA PRO A 16 6.75 -5.53 2.70
C PRO A 16 5.84 -6.19 3.75
N VAL A 17 4.76 -5.53 4.12
CA VAL A 17 3.74 -6.06 5.03
C VAL A 17 2.44 -6.27 4.28
N ARG A 18 1.86 -7.46 4.42
CA ARG A 18 0.57 -7.81 3.84
C ARG A 18 -0.55 -7.47 4.82
N PHE A 19 -1.52 -6.71 4.34
CA PHE A 19 -2.75 -6.37 5.04
C PHE A 19 -3.93 -6.99 4.31
N GLN A 20 -4.78 -7.70 5.04
CA GLN A 20 -6.06 -8.16 4.52
C GLN A 20 -7.14 -7.10 4.74
N ASN A 21 -8.05 -6.97 3.77
CA ASN A 21 -9.17 -6.02 3.80
C ASN A 21 -8.73 -4.59 4.14
N TYR A 22 -7.66 -4.13 3.49
CA TYR A 22 -7.07 -2.83 3.76
C TYR A 22 -8.01 -1.72 3.29
N LYS A 23 -8.52 -0.94 4.26
CA LYS A 23 -9.40 0.19 4.00
C LYS A 23 -8.56 1.39 3.55
N THR A 24 -8.83 1.86 2.34
CA THR A 24 -8.14 3.01 1.74
C THR A 24 -9.14 3.90 1.00
N LYS A 25 -8.64 4.99 0.42
CA LYS A 25 -9.41 5.83 -0.50
C LYS A 25 -8.73 5.85 -1.85
N VAL A 26 -9.46 5.51 -2.90
CA VAL A 26 -9.01 5.63 -4.29
C VAL A 26 -9.84 6.74 -4.93
N LYS A 27 -9.19 7.79 -5.45
CA LYS A 27 -9.87 8.98 -6.01
C LYS A 27 -10.94 9.58 -5.09
N ALA A 28 -10.64 9.69 -3.79
CA ALA A 28 -11.57 10.14 -2.74
C ALA A 28 -12.76 9.20 -2.44
N TYR A 29 -12.91 8.07 -3.15
CA TYR A 29 -13.91 7.05 -2.83
C TYR A 29 -13.33 6.02 -1.86
N PRO A 30 -14.06 5.65 -0.78
CA PRO A 30 -13.64 4.57 0.09
C PRO A 30 -13.60 3.25 -0.69
N PHE A 31 -12.51 2.52 -0.55
CA PHE A 31 -12.30 1.23 -1.20
C PHE A 31 -11.60 0.27 -0.25
N VAL A 32 -12.00 -0.99 -0.30
CA VAL A 32 -11.37 -2.06 0.47
C VAL A 32 -10.54 -2.89 -0.49
N VAL A 33 -9.23 -2.92 -0.26
CA VAL A 33 -8.32 -3.78 -1.02
C VAL A 33 -8.26 -5.14 -0.31
N PRO A 34 -8.65 -6.25 -0.97
CA PRO A 34 -8.72 -7.57 -0.32
C PRO A 34 -7.38 -8.02 0.28
N GLU A 35 -6.30 -7.83 -0.47
CA GLU A 35 -4.93 -8.03 -0.02
C GLU A 35 -4.12 -6.81 -0.47
N ALA A 36 -3.52 -6.06 0.45
CA ALA A 36 -2.67 -4.91 0.18
C ALA A 36 -1.25 -5.16 0.71
N ILE A 37 -0.24 -4.82 -0.08
CA ILE A 37 1.17 -4.91 0.27
C ILE A 37 1.69 -3.50 0.53
N VAL A 38 1.88 -3.13 1.79
CA VAL A 38 2.39 -1.80 2.17
C VAL A 38 3.79 -1.96 2.73
N GLY A 39 4.71 -1.10 2.31
CA GLY A 39 6.04 -1.06 2.89
C GLY A 39 5.96 -0.44 4.27
N VAL A 40 6.50 -1.09 5.30
CA VAL A 40 6.53 -0.57 6.67
C VAL A 40 7.97 -0.60 7.15
N CYS A 41 8.44 0.51 7.69
CA CYS A 41 9.73 0.55 8.36
C CYS A 41 9.69 -0.26 9.66
N ASP A 42 10.62 -1.18 9.84
CA ASP A 42 10.75 -1.98 11.06
C ASP A 42 11.04 -1.14 12.32
N THR A 43 11.67 0.03 12.15
CA THR A 43 12.15 0.85 13.27
C THR A 43 11.14 1.93 13.67
N CYS A 44 10.63 2.71 12.71
CA CYS A 44 9.76 3.86 13.00
C CYS A 44 8.31 3.67 12.55
N ASN A 45 7.94 2.51 11.99
CA ASN A 45 6.61 2.21 11.44
C ASN A 45 6.14 3.17 10.33
N ALA A 46 7.05 3.92 9.70
CA ALA A 46 6.74 4.72 8.52
C ALA A 46 6.19 3.84 7.40
N ARG A 47 5.11 4.29 6.76
CA ARG A 47 4.45 3.56 5.67
C ARG A 47 4.91 4.12 4.32
N ALA A 48 5.47 3.26 3.51
CA ALA A 48 5.84 3.54 2.13
C ALA A 48 4.89 2.81 1.18
N PHE A 49 4.23 3.57 0.31
CA PHE A 49 3.32 3.02 -0.70
C PHE A 49 4.04 2.91 -2.04
N ASP A 50 4.25 1.69 -2.52
CA ASP A 50 4.87 1.47 -3.84
C ASP A 50 3.92 1.98 -4.95
N PRO A 51 4.41 2.75 -5.93
CA PRO A 51 3.58 3.25 -7.03
C PRO A 51 2.94 2.13 -7.86
N ARG A 52 3.57 0.95 -7.95
CA ARG A 52 2.99 -0.22 -8.63
C ARG A 52 1.82 -0.78 -7.84
N GLU A 53 1.91 -0.79 -6.52
CA GLU A 53 0.85 -1.28 -5.66
C GLU A 53 -0.35 -0.33 -5.66
N THR A 54 -0.12 0.97 -5.55
CA THR A 54 -1.20 1.97 -5.66
C THR A 54 -1.82 2.00 -7.06
N LYS A 55 -1.09 1.61 -8.11
CA LYS A 55 -1.65 1.36 -9.44
C LYS A 55 -2.58 0.14 -9.40
N ARG A 56 -2.14 -0.99 -8.84
CA ARG A 56 -2.98 -2.19 -8.66
C ARG A 56 -4.27 -1.91 -7.91
N TRP A 57 -4.24 -1.11 -6.85
CA TRP A 57 -5.44 -0.72 -6.11
C TRP A 57 -6.42 0.08 -6.98
N ARG A 58 -5.90 0.96 -7.85
CA ARG A 58 -6.71 1.69 -8.83
C ARG A 58 -7.32 0.76 -9.85
N ASP A 59 -6.54 -0.16 -10.41
CA ASP A 59 -7.04 -1.16 -11.36
C ASP A 59 -8.15 -2.04 -10.74
N LEU A 60 -7.95 -2.51 -9.50
CA LEU A 60 -8.97 -3.24 -8.74
C LEU A 60 -10.25 -2.41 -8.53
N PHE A 61 -10.10 -1.12 -8.20
CA PHE A 61 -11.22 -0.22 -8.03
C PHE A 61 -12.03 -0.06 -9.32
N TYR A 62 -11.38 0.08 -10.48
CA TYR A 62 -12.08 0.16 -11.77
C TYR A 62 -12.72 -1.17 -12.18
N GLN A 63 -12.05 -2.30 -11.95
CA GLN A 63 -12.63 -3.62 -12.21
C GLN A 63 -13.91 -3.85 -11.40
N CYS A 64 -13.93 -3.46 -10.11
CA CYS A 64 -15.14 -3.52 -9.30
C CYS A 64 -16.22 -2.52 -9.74
N LYS A 65 -15.83 -1.36 -10.28
CA LYS A 65 -16.77 -0.31 -10.71
C LYS A 65 -17.55 -0.71 -11.98
N ASP A 66 -16.93 -1.47 -12.87
CA ASP A 66 -17.53 -1.88 -14.15
C ASP A 66 -18.19 -3.28 -14.11
N GLY A 67 -18.25 -3.96 -12.96
CA GLY A 67 -18.93 -5.26 -12.86
C GLY A 67 -18.71 -6.02 -11.56
N CYS A 68 -19.15 -5.45 -10.43
CA CYS A 68 -19.33 -6.18 -9.18
C CYS A 68 -20.81 -6.27 -8.81
#